data_AF-A0AAC9QUT6-F1
#
_entry.id   AF-A0AAC9QUT6-F1
#
_cell.length_a   1.000
_cell.length_b   1.000
_cell.length_c   1.000
_cell.angle_alpha   90.00
_cell.angle_beta   90.00
_cell.angle_gamma   90.00
#
_symmetry.space_group_name_H-M   'P 1'
#
loop_
_entity.id
_entity.type
_entity.pdbx_description
1 polymer ?
#
loop_
_entity_poly.entity_id
_entity_poly.type
_entity_poly.pdbx_seq_one_letter_code
_entity_poly.pdbx_strand_id
1 'polypeptide(L)'
;MIDNARKNKVKFARVPAGAKTCAFCMMLASRGFVYVSKQTAGEMMQFHNDCDCQIIAGVEDVEGYDPESLQDQYLESRKRVEEADKADKDANTTKDILAQMRKDYNVK
;
A
#
# COMPACT_ATOMS: atom_id res chain seq x y z
N MET A 1 -1.81 -24.77 -5.19
CA MET A 1 -0.90 -25.10 -4.07
C MET A 1 -1.56 -24.59 -2.79
N ILE A 2 -1.60 -25.39 -1.72
CA ILE A 2 -2.11 -24.94 -0.42
C ILE A 2 -0.93 -24.27 0.29
N ASP A 3 -0.96 -22.94 0.40
CA ASP A 3 0.05 -22.21 1.15
C ASP A 3 -0.03 -22.62 2.63
N ASN A 4 1.08 -23.10 3.20
CA ASN A 4 1.18 -23.43 4.63
C ASN A 4 0.77 -22.26 5.54
N ALA A 5 0.87 -21.02 5.05
CA ALA A 5 0.38 -19.83 5.74
C ALA A 5 -1.14 -19.86 6.01
N ARG A 6 -1.94 -20.38 5.07
CA ARG A 6 -3.40 -20.55 5.26
C ARG A 6 -3.70 -21.56 6.37
N LYS A 7 -2.84 -22.56 6.55
CA LYS A 7 -2.94 -23.59 7.59
C LYS A 7 -2.54 -23.07 8.97
N ASN A 8 -1.59 -22.14 9.02
CA ASN A 8 -1.05 -21.54 10.25
C ASN A 8 -1.69 -20.19 10.62
N LYS A 9 -2.78 -19.77 9.95
CA LYS A 9 -3.42 -18.45 10.07
C LYS A 9 -2.46 -17.26 9.87
N VAL A 10 -1.31 -17.48 9.24
CA VAL A 10 -0.33 -16.42 8.98
C VAL A 10 -0.88 -15.51 7.91
N LYS A 11 -0.81 -14.20 8.17
CA LYS A 11 -1.18 -13.16 7.23
C LYS A 11 0.07 -12.57 6.60
N PHE A 12 -0.13 -11.89 5.48
CA PHE A 12 0.93 -11.18 4.78
C PHE A 12 0.61 -9.70 4.70
N ALA A 13 1.65 -8.88 4.64
CA ALA A 13 1.61 -7.45 4.42
C ALA A 13 2.56 -7.06 3.29
N ARG A 14 2.27 -5.94 2.64
CA ARG A 14 3.28 -5.20 1.87
C ARG A 14 4.00 -4.27 2.83
N VAL A 15 5.32 -4.34 2.87
CA VAL A 15 6.15 -3.49 3.72
C VAL A 15 7.05 -2.63 2.82
N PRO A 16 6.95 -1.29 2.88
CA PRO A 16 7.86 -0.39 2.19
C PRO A 16 9.29 -0.58 2.70
N ALA A 17 10.27 -0.66 1.81
CA ALA A 17 11.68 -0.80 2.20
C ALA A 17 12.46 0.52 2.12
N GLY A 18 11.84 1.61 1.66
CA GLY A 18 12.45 2.94 1.65
C GLY A 18 12.09 3.79 0.43
N ALA A 19 13.07 4.58 -0.02
CA ALA A 19 12.88 5.70 -0.94
C ALA A 19 12.37 5.34 -2.35
N LYS A 20 12.35 4.05 -2.74
CA LYS A 20 11.87 3.62 -4.06
C LYS A 20 10.47 3.00 -4.01
N THR A 21 9.81 2.96 -2.84
CA THR A 21 8.48 2.37 -2.75
C THR A 21 7.50 3.29 -3.48
N CYS A 22 6.76 2.74 -4.44
CA CYS A 22 5.80 3.52 -5.21
C CYS A 22 4.52 3.82 -4.41
N ALA A 23 3.83 4.91 -4.75
CA ALA A 23 2.60 5.33 -4.08
C ALA A 23 1.54 4.21 -4.07
N PHE A 24 1.46 3.41 -5.14
CA PHE A 24 0.55 2.26 -5.21
C PHE A 24 0.85 1.23 -4.12
N CYS A 25 2.13 0.94 -3.86
CA CYS A 25 2.53 0.03 -2.80
C CYS A 25 2.37 0.65 -1.41
N MET A 26 2.58 1.95 -1.24
CA MET A 26 2.29 2.65 0.02
C MET A 26 0.80 2.52 0.40
N MET A 27 -0.10 2.76 -0.57
CA MET A 27 -1.54 2.57 -0.39
C MET A 27 -1.93 1.12 -0.04
N LEU A 28 -1.25 0.13 -0.61
CA LEU A 28 -1.55 -1.27 -0.28
C LEU A 28 -0.89 -1.72 1.03
N ALA A 29 0.25 -1.14 1.38
CA ALA A 29 0.94 -1.33 2.65
C ALA A 29 0.15 -0.74 3.82
N SER A 30 -0.63 0.31 3.63
CA SER A 30 -1.49 0.86 4.71
C SER A 30 -2.53 -0.13 5.24
N ARG A 31 -2.80 -1.22 4.51
CA ARG A 31 -3.77 -2.24 4.91
C ARG A 31 -3.24 -3.18 6.00
N GLY A 32 -1.93 -3.22 6.24
CA GLY A 32 -1.33 -4.13 7.21
C GLY A 32 -1.37 -5.61 6.80
N PHE A 33 -1.35 -6.48 7.80
CA PHE A 33 -1.34 -7.94 7.66
C PHE A 33 -2.72 -8.53 7.31
N VAL A 34 -3.25 -8.19 6.13
CA VAL A 34 -4.59 -8.64 5.69
C VAL A 34 -4.58 -9.75 4.65
N TYR A 35 -3.49 -9.89 3.91
CA TYR A 35 -3.41 -10.80 2.76
C TYR A 35 -3.30 -12.26 3.21
N VAL A 36 -3.99 -13.15 2.49
CA VAL A 36 -4.08 -14.58 2.84
C VAL A 36 -2.99 -15.44 2.18
N SER A 37 -2.28 -14.88 1.20
CA SER A 37 -1.16 -15.51 0.50
C SER A 37 -0.15 -14.47 0.05
N LYS A 38 1.10 -14.91 -0.22
CA LYS A 38 2.12 -14.07 -0.86
C LYS A 38 1.67 -13.57 -2.22
N GLN A 39 0.96 -14.41 -2.97
CA GLN A 39 0.39 -14.07 -4.27
C GLN A 39 -0.57 -12.88 -4.18
N THR A 40 -1.55 -12.95 -3.27
CA THR A 40 -2.51 -11.85 -3.07
C THR A 40 -1.87 -10.61 -2.46
N ALA A 41 -0.78 -10.78 -1.73
CA ALA A 41 0.04 -9.67 -1.24
C ALA A 41 0.88 -9.03 -2.34
N GLY A 42 1.10 -9.66 -3.50
CA GLY A 42 1.79 -9.06 -4.65
C GLY A 42 3.22 -9.54 -4.89
N GLU A 43 3.50 -10.82 -4.64
CA GLU A 43 4.79 -11.43 -4.97
C GLU A 43 5.19 -11.25 -6.45
N MET A 44 6.50 -11.34 -6.73
CA MET A 44 7.08 -11.26 -8.08
C MET A 44 6.85 -9.94 -8.84
N MET A 45 6.65 -8.81 -8.14
CA MET A 45 6.54 -7.47 -8.75
C MET A 45 5.45 -7.36 -9.84
N GLN A 46 4.40 -8.18 -9.77
CA GLN A 46 3.40 -8.31 -10.84
C GLN A 46 2.61 -7.01 -11.14
N PHE A 47 2.70 -6.00 -10.27
CA PHE A 47 1.83 -4.82 -10.30
C PHE A 47 2.58 -3.49 -10.44
N HIS A 48 3.91 -3.49 -10.45
CA HIS A 48 4.73 -2.26 -10.52
C HIS A 48 6.18 -2.57 -10.92
N ASN A 49 6.86 -1.59 -11.54
CA ASN A 49 8.26 -1.72 -11.97
C ASN A 49 9.21 -0.94 -11.04
N ASP A 50 10.41 -1.50 -10.79
CA ASP A 50 11.49 -0.84 -10.03
C ASP A 50 11.00 -0.26 -8.68
N CYS A 51 10.37 -1.10 -7.88
CA CYS A 51 9.86 -0.78 -6.54
C CYS A 51 10.54 -1.71 -5.55
N ASP A 52 10.81 -1.22 -4.36
CA ASP A 52 11.51 -1.95 -3.29
C ASP A 52 10.56 -2.54 -2.23
N CYS A 53 9.23 -2.51 -2.45
CA CYS A 53 8.29 -3.08 -1.48
C CYS A 53 8.51 -4.59 -1.29
N GLN A 54 8.38 -5.05 -0.06
CA GLN A 54 8.58 -6.44 0.34
C GLN A 54 7.27 -7.09 0.78
N ILE A 55 7.18 -8.40 0.58
CA ILE A 55 6.06 -9.20 1.10
C ILE A 55 6.52 -9.92 2.36
N ILE A 56 5.98 -9.51 3.50
CA ILE A 56 6.35 -10.08 4.81
C ILE A 56 5.20 -10.95 5.32
N ALA A 57 5.55 -12.11 5.88
CA ALA A 57 4.63 -13.01 6.57
C ALA A 57 4.73 -12.77 8.07
N GLY A 58 3.60 -12.62 8.77
CA GLY A 58 3.65 -12.28 10.19
C GLY A 58 2.26 -12.20 10.84
N VAL A 59 2.29 -11.87 12.13
CA VAL A 59 1.11 -11.74 12.99
C VAL A 59 1.00 -10.33 13.60
N GLU A 60 1.67 -9.34 12.98
CA GLU A 60 1.81 -7.92 13.39
C GLU A 60 3.21 -7.60 13.98
N ASP A 61 3.57 -6.31 13.97
CA ASP A 61 4.84 -5.71 14.46
C ASP A 61 6.11 -5.97 13.61
N VAL A 62 6.31 -5.13 12.59
CA VAL A 62 7.56 -5.09 11.80
C VAL A 62 8.26 -3.77 12.09
N GLU A 63 9.55 -3.83 12.43
CA GLU A 63 10.33 -2.64 12.78
C GLU A 63 10.28 -1.59 11.66
N GLY A 64 9.93 -0.35 12.02
CA GLY A 64 9.84 0.76 11.06
C GLY A 64 8.63 0.71 10.13
N TYR A 65 7.73 -0.26 10.27
CA TYR A 65 6.50 -0.36 9.50
C TYR A 65 5.30 0.02 10.35
N ASP A 66 4.72 1.18 10.02
CA ASP A 66 3.51 1.69 10.64
C ASP A 66 2.38 1.78 9.58
N PRO A 67 1.50 0.76 9.50
CA PRO A 67 0.38 0.77 8.56
C PRO A 67 -0.59 1.93 8.78
N GLU A 68 -0.77 2.38 10.03
CA GLU A 68 -1.70 3.45 10.38
C GLU A 68 -1.18 4.80 9.87
N SER A 69 0.11 5.09 10.06
CA SER A 69 0.72 6.28 9.48
C SER A 69 0.60 6.29 7.95
N LEU A 70 0.79 5.14 7.28
CA LEU A 70 0.60 5.04 5.84
C LEU A 70 -0.87 5.25 5.43
N GLN A 71 -1.81 4.81 6.27
CA GLN A 71 -3.24 4.99 6.04
C GLN A 71 -3.61 6.48 6.16
N ASP A 72 -3.07 7.17 7.15
CA ASP A 72 -3.27 8.61 7.31
C ASP A 72 -2.74 9.37 6.10
N GLN A 73 -1.52 9.06 5.63
CA GLN A 73 -0.96 9.67 4.41
C GLN A 73 -1.87 9.49 3.19
N TYR A 74 -2.40 8.28 2.98
CA TYR A 74 -3.35 8.02 1.90
C TYR A 74 -4.64 8.84 2.04
N LEU A 75 -5.20 8.90 3.25
CA LEU A 75 -6.45 9.63 3.53
C LEU A 75 -6.26 11.15 3.39
N GLU A 76 -5.12 11.68 3.80
CA GLU A 76 -4.77 13.09 3.61
C GLU A 76 -4.70 13.45 2.12
N SER A 77 -3.98 12.68 1.31
CA SER A 77 -3.94 12.91 -0.15
C SER A 77 -5.32 12.75 -0.79
N ARG A 78 -6.11 11.76 -0.36
CA ARG A 78 -7.48 11.57 -0.83
C ARG A 78 -8.36 12.79 -0.51
N LYS A 79 -8.29 13.30 0.71
CA LYS A 79 -9.03 14.49 1.13
C LYS A 79 -8.63 15.72 0.29
N ARG A 80 -7.34 15.90 -0.01
CA ARG A 80 -6.87 17.01 -0.87
C ARG A 80 -7.46 16.93 -2.28
N VAL A 81 -7.52 15.73 -2.87
CA VAL A 81 -8.16 15.51 -4.18
C VAL A 81 -9.67 15.81 -4.09
N GLU A 82 -10.37 15.28 -3.07
CA GLU A 82 -11.80 15.53 -2.84
C GLU A 82 -12.13 17.02 -2.66
N GLU A 83 -11.26 17.77 -1.99
CA GLU A 83 -11.44 19.20 -1.78
C GLU A 83 -11.12 20.05 -3.03
N ALA A 84 -10.22 19.57 -3.90
CA ALA A 84 -9.86 20.23 -5.16
C ALA A 84 -10.94 20.03 -6.24
N ASP A 85 -11.53 18.83 -6.32
CA ASP A 85 -12.47 18.45 -7.38
C ASP A 85 -13.95 18.44 -6.91
N LYS A 86 -14.40 19.50 -6.24
CA LYS A 86 -15.80 19.64 -5.77
C LYS A 86 -16.86 19.64 -6.89
N ALA A 87 -16.45 19.68 -8.16
CA ALA A 87 -17.34 19.80 -9.32
C ALA A 87 -17.57 18.49 -10.08
N ASP A 88 -16.71 17.48 -9.94
CA ASP A 88 -16.81 16.24 -10.71
C ASP A 88 -16.63 15.02 -9.78
N LYS A 89 -17.71 14.26 -9.60
CA LYS A 89 -17.75 13.10 -8.70
C LYS A 89 -16.97 11.90 -9.26
N ASP A 90 -16.60 11.94 -10.53
CA ASP A 90 -15.79 10.92 -11.21
C ASP A 90 -14.28 11.28 -11.25
N ALA A 91 -13.89 12.50 -10.82
CA ALA A 91 -12.51 13.00 -10.83
C ALA A 91 -11.64 12.59 -9.61
N ASN A 92 -12.20 11.88 -8.63
CA ASN A 92 -11.45 11.36 -7.48
C ASN A 92 -11.06 9.89 -7.68
N THR A 93 -10.39 9.57 -8.79
CA THR A 93 -9.98 8.19 -9.05
C THR A 93 -8.79 7.82 -8.18
N THR A 94 -8.58 6.52 -7.93
CA THR A 94 -7.36 6.04 -7.24
C THR A 94 -6.09 6.59 -7.91
N LYS A 95 -6.10 6.80 -9.22
CA LYS A 95 -4.95 7.36 -9.95
C LYS A 95 -4.62 8.78 -9.48
N ASP A 96 -5.63 9.61 -9.24
CA ASP A 96 -5.47 11.00 -8.82
C ASP A 96 -4.98 11.08 -7.38
N ILE A 97 -5.52 10.24 -6.50
CA ILE A 97 -5.04 10.10 -5.12
C ILE A 97 -3.56 9.69 -5.11
N LEU A 98 -3.19 8.66 -5.88
CA LEU A 98 -1.80 8.21 -5.97
C LEU A 98 -0.89 9.25 -6.61
N ALA A 99 -1.38 10.05 -7.56
CA ALA A 99 -0.62 11.18 -8.11
C ALA A 99 -0.40 12.27 -7.06
N GLN A 100 -1.39 12.52 -6.20
CA GLN A 100 -1.28 13.46 -5.09
C GLN A 100 -0.31 12.95 -4.01
N MET A 101 -0.36 11.67 -3.64
CA MET A 101 0.59 11.06 -2.70
C MET A 101 2.05 11.22 -3.15
N ARG A 102 2.34 11.07 -4.45
CA ARG A 102 3.68 11.29 -5.00
C ARG A 102 4.19 12.71 -4.74
N LYS A 103 3.30 13.70 -4.83
CA LYS A 103 3.63 15.11 -4.55
C LYS A 103 3.81 15.36 -3.06
N ASP A 104 2.90 14.82 -2.24
CA ASP A 104 2.84 15.10 -0.80
C ASP A 104 4.00 14.46 -0.03
N TYR A 105 4.34 13.21 -0.37
CA TYR A 105 5.28 12.39 0.41
C TYR A 105 6.57 12.02 -0.35
N ASN A 106 6.78 12.60 -1.55
CA ASN A 106 7.95 12.34 -2.38
C ASN A 106 8.22 10.84 -2.63
N VAL A 107 7.13 10.10 -2.87
CA VAL A 107 7.16 8.66 -3.21
C VAL A 107 7.10 8.48 -4.73
N LYS A 108 7.54 7.32 -5.22
CA LYS A 108 7.61 7.00 -6.66
C LYS A 108 6.23 6.80 -7.33
#